data_AF-A0A2V6B1X6-F1
#
_entry.id   AF-A0A2V6B1X6-F1
#
_cell.length_a   1.000
_cell.length_b   1.000
_cell.length_c   1.000
_cell.angle_alpha   90.00
_cell.angle_beta   90.00
_cell.angle_gamma   90.00
#
_symmetry.space_group_name_H-M   'P 1'
#
loop_
_entity.id
_entity.type
_entity.pdbx_description
1 polymer ?
#
loop_
_entity_poly.entity_id
_entity_poly.type
_entity_poly.pdbx_seq_one_letter_code
_entity_poly.pdbx_strand_id
1 'polypeptide(L)'
;ALLLQALAFGAIHIRGFPRGWLGIGLACIYGLLMGLIRRRAGGMFAPWIAHVFTDIVIAGILVFLARPNQALEPTQHLVDAYQFYAHF
;
A
#
# COMPACT_ATOMS: atom_id res chain seq x y z
N ALA A 1 1.09 -9.10 -25.84
CA ALA A 1 0.62 -9.71 -24.57
C ALA A 1 1.09 -8.95 -23.32
N LEU A 2 2.41 -8.75 -23.08
CA LEU A 2 2.94 -8.10 -21.87
C LEU A 2 2.38 -6.70 -21.58
N LEU A 3 2.42 -5.80 -22.56
CA LEU A 3 1.97 -4.41 -22.39
C LEU A 3 0.47 -4.36 -22.08
N LEU A 4 -0.34 -5.14 -22.82
CA LEU A 4 -1.77 -5.24 -22.57
C LEU A 4 -2.09 -5.79 -21.18
N GLN A 5 -1.37 -6.83 -20.74
CA GLN A 5 -1.49 -7.37 -19.39
C GLN A 5 -1.13 -6.31 -18.34
N ALA A 6 -0.05 -5.58 -18.52
CA ALA A 6 0.39 -4.56 -17.58
C ALA A 6 -0.60 -3.39 -17.47
N LEU A 7 -1.12 -2.93 -18.61
CA LEU A 7 -2.16 -1.89 -18.65
C LEU A 7 -3.44 -2.38 -17.97
N ALA A 8 -3.88 -3.61 -18.26
CA ALA A 8 -5.03 -4.21 -17.58
C ALA A 8 -4.79 -4.35 -16.07
N PHE A 9 -3.59 -4.79 -15.67
CA PHE A 9 -3.19 -4.92 -14.27
C PHE A 9 -3.21 -3.56 -13.57
N GLY A 10 -2.66 -2.51 -14.18
CA GLY A 10 -2.72 -1.17 -13.58
C GLY A 10 -4.12 -0.59 -13.52
N ALA A 11 -4.94 -0.79 -14.56
CA ALA A 11 -6.29 -0.27 -14.63
C ALA A 11 -7.21 -0.82 -13.52
N ILE A 12 -7.12 -2.13 -13.22
CA ILE A 12 -7.91 -2.74 -12.13
C ILE A 12 -7.47 -2.23 -10.74
N HIS A 13 -6.26 -1.67 -10.62
CA HIS A 13 -5.73 -1.09 -9.38
C HIS A 13 -6.09 0.39 -9.18
N ILE A 14 -7.04 0.96 -9.94
CA ILE A 14 -7.50 2.34 -9.76
C ILE A 14 -7.99 2.66 -8.33
N ARG A 15 -8.55 1.67 -7.64
CA ARG A 15 -8.97 1.75 -6.23
C ARG A 15 -8.00 1.07 -5.26
N GLY A 16 -6.88 0.58 -5.77
CA GLY A 16 -5.82 -0.06 -5.00
C GLY A 16 -4.99 0.95 -4.20
N PHE A 17 -3.91 0.46 -3.60
CA PHE A 17 -2.97 1.27 -2.84
C PHE A 17 -1.60 1.25 -3.53
N PRO A 18 -0.98 2.42 -3.84
CA PRO A 18 -1.46 3.78 -3.66
C PRO A 18 -2.68 4.13 -4.53
N ARG A 19 -3.48 5.14 -4.13
CA ARG A 19 -4.70 5.53 -4.87
C ARG A 19 -4.41 6.48 -6.03
N GLY A 20 -5.28 6.49 -7.04
CA GLY A 20 -5.27 7.47 -8.15
C GLY A 20 -4.27 7.15 -9.26
N TRP A 21 -3.98 8.14 -10.11
CA TRP A 21 -3.15 7.97 -11.32
C TRP A 21 -1.73 7.48 -11.03
N LEU A 22 -1.13 7.92 -9.92
CA LEU A 22 0.18 7.43 -9.48
C LEU A 22 0.14 5.93 -9.16
N GLY A 23 -0.90 5.48 -8.47
CA GLY A 23 -1.13 4.06 -8.18
C GLY A 23 -1.26 3.21 -9.43
N ILE A 24 -2.06 3.68 -10.41
CA ILE A 24 -2.23 3.01 -11.71
C ILE A 24 -0.87 2.90 -12.44
N GLY A 25 -0.10 3.99 -12.48
CA GLY A 25 1.22 4.00 -13.13
C GLY A 25 2.21 3.02 -12.51
N LEU A 26 2.29 3.00 -11.17
CA LEU A 26 3.13 2.05 -10.43
C LEU A 26 2.67 0.61 -10.64
N ALA A 27 1.36 0.35 -10.59
CA ALA A 27 0.80 -0.96 -10.85
C ALA A 27 1.05 -1.42 -12.30
N CYS A 28 0.99 -0.54 -13.30
CA CYS A 28 1.38 -0.85 -14.68
C CYS A 28 2.84 -1.29 -14.77
N ILE A 29 3.78 -0.53 -14.18
CA ILE A 29 5.20 -0.88 -14.17
C ILE A 29 5.40 -2.23 -13.49
N TYR A 30 4.77 -2.44 -12.34
CA TYR A 30 4.84 -3.70 -11.61
C TYR A 30 4.28 -4.87 -12.43
N GLY A 31 3.13 -4.68 -13.10
CA GLY A 31 2.53 -5.64 -14.01
C GLY A 31 3.44 -6.02 -15.20
N LEU A 32 4.23 -5.06 -15.73
CA LEU A 32 5.26 -5.34 -16.74
C LEU A 32 6.36 -6.24 -16.18
N LEU A 33 6.86 -5.95 -14.97
CA LEU A 33 7.87 -6.75 -14.29
C LEU A 33 7.37 -8.18 -14.03
N MET A 34 6.11 -8.33 -13.57
CA MET A 34 5.50 -9.65 -13.35
C MET A 34 5.37 -10.43 -14.66
N GLY A 35 5.00 -9.76 -15.76
CA GLY A 35 4.99 -10.39 -17.08
C GLY A 35 6.37 -10.84 -17.55
N LEU A 36 7.43 -10.07 -17.24
CA LEU A 36 8.80 -10.43 -17.57
C LEU A 36 9.28 -11.64 -16.74
N ILE A 37 9.01 -11.64 -15.44
CA ILE A 37 9.33 -12.76 -14.54
C ILE A 37 8.58 -14.02 -14.99
N ARG A 38 7.29 -13.92 -15.32
CA ARG A 38 6.51 -15.05 -15.85
C ARG A 38 7.18 -15.68 -17.07
N ARG A 39 7.63 -14.86 -18.03
CA ARG A 39 8.27 -15.36 -19.26
C ARG A 39 9.62 -16.02 -18.98
N ARG A 40 10.41 -15.46 -18.06
CA ARG A 40 11.72 -16.03 -17.69
C ARG A 40 11.59 -17.31 -16.87
N ALA A 41 10.61 -17.38 -15.98
CA ALA A 41 10.36 -18.55 -15.14
C ALA A 41 9.51 -19.65 -15.82
N GLY A 42 8.95 -19.37 -17.00
CA GLY A 42 8.10 -20.31 -17.73
C GLY A 42 6.74 -20.59 -17.05
N GLY A 43 6.32 -19.77 -16.09
CA GLY A 43 5.10 -20.05 -15.31
C GLY A 43 4.70 -18.95 -14.33
N MET A 44 3.59 -19.15 -13.64
CA MET A 44 2.97 -18.17 -12.74
C MET A 44 3.50 -18.21 -11.31
N PHE A 45 4.25 -19.24 -10.92
CA PHE A 45 4.69 -19.42 -9.54
C PHE A 45 5.64 -18.29 -9.06
N ALA A 46 6.69 -18.01 -9.85
CA ALA A 46 7.64 -16.93 -9.54
C ALA A 46 6.98 -15.53 -9.42
N PRO A 47 6.16 -15.08 -10.39
CA PRO A 47 5.49 -13.78 -10.24
C PRO A 47 4.44 -13.78 -9.11
N TRP A 48 3.79 -14.91 -8.81
CA TRP A 48 2.87 -15.00 -7.69
C TRP A 48 3.58 -14.79 -6.34
N ILE A 49 4.73 -15.46 -6.14
CA ILE A 49 5.55 -15.26 -4.93
C ILE A 49 5.97 -13.79 -4.83
N ALA A 50 6.50 -13.20 -5.91
CA ALA A 50 6.94 -11.81 -5.92
C ALA A 50 5.80 -10.84 -5.52
N HIS A 51 4.58 -11.13 -5.98
CA HIS A 51 3.40 -10.34 -5.63
C HIS A 51 3.07 -10.41 -4.14
N VAL A 52 3.00 -11.61 -3.57
CA VAL A 52 2.74 -11.80 -2.13
C VAL A 52 3.75 -11.04 -1.27
N PHE A 53 5.04 -11.13 -1.59
CA PHE A 53 6.07 -10.40 -0.85
C PHE A 53 5.93 -8.89 -0.99
N THR A 54 5.54 -8.40 -2.17
CA THR A 54 5.31 -6.97 -2.38
C THR A 54 4.16 -6.48 -1.52
N ASP A 55 3.06 -7.24 -1.41
CA ASP A 55 1.92 -6.90 -0.56
C ASP A 55 2.30 -6.89 0.92
N ILE A 56 3.10 -7.85 1.37
CA ILE A 56 3.63 -7.89 2.75
C ILE A 56 4.48 -6.65 3.05
N VAL A 57 5.36 -6.25 2.12
CA VAL A 57 6.20 -5.07 2.28
C VAL A 57 5.36 -3.79 2.32
N ILE A 58 4.39 -3.64 1.42
CA ILE A 58 3.49 -2.47 1.40
C ILE A 58 2.68 -2.43 2.70
N ALA A 59 2.10 -3.54 3.13
CA ALA A 59 1.37 -3.62 4.39
C ALA A 59 2.27 -3.27 5.58
N GLY A 60 3.50 -3.78 5.63
CA GLY A 60 4.47 -3.45 6.66
C GLY A 60 4.84 -1.97 6.71
N ILE A 61 5.10 -1.35 5.53
CA ILE A 61 5.34 0.09 5.42
C ILE A 61 4.13 0.87 5.93
N LEU A 62 2.92 0.47 5.55
CA LEU A 62 1.70 1.14 5.99
C LEU A 62 1.47 1.02 7.48
N VAL A 63 1.65 -0.16 8.07
CA VAL A 63 1.54 -0.34 9.52
C VAL A 63 2.60 0.47 10.26
N PHE A 64 3.82 0.52 9.74
CA PHE A 64 4.91 1.30 10.33
C PHE A 64 4.64 2.80 10.28
N LEU A 65 4.19 3.32 9.13
CA LEU A 65 3.90 4.75 8.94
C LEU A 65 2.56 5.18 9.53
N ALA A 66 1.59 4.28 9.62
CA ALA A 66 0.31 4.53 10.26
C ALA A 66 0.38 4.44 11.79
N ARG A 67 1.57 4.18 12.38
CA ARG A 67 1.76 4.33 13.83
C ARG A 67 1.37 5.76 14.20
N PRO A 68 0.26 5.96 14.92
CA PRO A 68 -0.14 7.30 15.30
C PRO A 68 0.93 7.88 16.23
N ASN A 69 0.99 9.21 16.28
CA ASN A 69 1.77 9.96 17.25
C ASN A 69 1.37 9.54 18.68
N GLN A 70 1.91 8.45 19.21
CA GLN A 70 1.80 8.11 20.63
C GLN A 70 2.42 9.20 21.53
N ALA A 71 3.06 10.19 20.92
CA ALA A 71 3.51 11.43 21.55
C ALA A 71 2.40 12.47 21.82
N LEU A 72 1.14 12.26 21.39
CA LEU A 72 0.00 13.16 21.69
C LEU A 72 -0.86 12.69 22.88
N GLU A 73 -0.77 11.41 23.26
CA GLU A 73 -1.34 10.86 24.51
C GLU A 73 -0.91 11.61 25.79
N PRO A 74 0.35 12.09 25.93
CA PRO A 74 0.78 12.83 27.12
C PRO A 74 0.07 14.17 27.31
N THR A 75 -0.64 14.69 26.31
CA THR A 75 -1.39 15.96 26.44
C THR A 75 -2.89 15.76 26.47
N GLN A 76 -3.39 14.60 26.06
CA GLN A 76 -4.83 14.32 26.03
C GLN A 76 -5.44 14.39 27.43
N HIS A 77 -4.77 13.81 28.44
CA HIS A 77 -5.22 13.89 29.83
C HIS A 77 -5.22 15.32 30.41
N LEU A 78 -4.37 16.22 29.90
CA LEU A 78 -4.37 17.63 30.30
C LEU A 78 -5.52 18.41 29.67
N VAL A 79 -5.85 18.10 28.41
CA VAL A 79 -7.02 18.67 27.72
C VAL A 79 -8.31 18.19 28.40
N ASP A 80 -8.39 16.90 28.73
CA ASP A 80 -9.55 16.32 29.42
C ASP A 80 -9.72 16.91 30.83
N ALA A 81 -8.63 17.11 31.57
CA ALA A 81 -8.64 17.78 32.87
C ALA A 81 -9.11 19.24 32.76
N TYR A 82 -8.59 20.01 31.80
CA TYR A 82 -8.99 21.40 31.62
C TYR A 82 -10.46 21.52 31.22
N GLN A 83 -10.96 20.64 30.35
CA GLN A 83 -12.38 20.58 29.98
C GLN A 83 -13.26 20.22 31.18
N PHE A 84 -12.84 19.28 32.02
CA PHE A 84 -13.53 18.97 33.27
C PHE A 84 -13.64 20.22 34.17
N TYR A 85 -12.53 20.92 34.45
CA TYR A 85 -12.55 22.14 35.27
C TYR A 85 -13.31 23.31 34.64
N ALA A 86 -13.43 23.38 33.32
CA ALA A 86 -14.18 24.45 32.65
C ALA A 86 -15.70 24.27 32.71
N HIS A 87 -16.18 23.07 33.09
CA HIS A 87 -17.60 22.72 33.12
C HIS A 87 -18.18 22.54 34.54
N PHE A 88 -17.38 22.72 35.59
CA PHE A 88 -17.80 22.78 37.00
C PHE A 88 -17.37 24.10 37.63
#